data_AF-A0A3N5K630-F1
#
_entry.id   AF-A0A3N5K630-F1
#
_cell.length_a   1.000
_cell.length_b   1.000
_cell.length_c   1.000
_cell.angle_alpha   90.00
_cell.angle_beta   90.00
_cell.angle_gamma   90.00
#
_symmetry.space_group_name_H-M   'P 1'
#
loop_
_entity.id
_entity.type
_entity.pdbx_description
1 polymer ?
#
loop_
_entity_poly.entity_id
_entity_poly.type
_entity_poly.pdbx_seq_one_letter_code
_entity_poly.pdbx_strand_id
1 'polypeptide(L)'
;MAMFRQLKVPILGILENMSRFVCPHCGTVALIFKDGGGRRASQELGVPLLGEIPLAPLLCQASDRGEPIVAAYPDSPMAEAFRRAAEAVAARVTAAVGSGPVIRVDS
;
A
#
# COMPACT_ATOMS: atom_id res chain seq x y z
N MET A 1 3.00 -4.44 15.18
CA MET A 1 4.39 -4.00 15.45
C MET A 1 5.15 -4.92 16.40
N ALA A 2 4.57 -5.37 17.52
CA ALA A 2 5.25 -6.26 18.48
C ALA A 2 5.84 -7.52 17.85
N MET A 3 5.07 -8.25 17.03
CA MET A 3 5.53 -9.45 16.32
C MET A 3 6.75 -9.19 15.41
N PHE A 4 6.71 -8.15 14.58
CA PHE A 4 7.83 -7.79 13.69
C PHE A 4 9.10 -7.44 14.48
N ARG A 5 8.96 -6.73 15.61
CA ARG A 5 10.09 -6.41 16.50
C ARG A 5 10.66 -7.66 17.17
N GLN A 6 9.81 -8.58 17.63
CA GLN A 6 10.23 -9.86 18.21
C GLN A 6 11.02 -10.70 17.20
N LEU A 7 10.54 -10.74 15.96
CA LEU A 7 11.17 -11.50 14.86
C LEU A 7 12.30 -10.72 14.17
N LYS A 8 12.64 -9.52 14.66
CA LYS A 8 13.65 -8.62 14.07
C LYS A 8 13.44 -8.34 12.58
N VAL A 9 12.18 -8.33 12.13
CA VAL A 9 11.81 -8.03 10.76
C VAL A 9 11.75 -6.50 10.58
N PRO A 10 12.47 -5.92 9.61
CA PRO A 10 12.44 -4.49 9.36
C PRO A 10 11.06 -4.05 8.87
N ILE A 11 10.52 -3.02 9.50
CA ILE A 11 9.26 -2.39 9.07
C ILE A 11 9.61 -1.30 8.05
N LEU A 12 9.22 -1.51 6.80
CA LEU A 12 9.51 -0.56 5.73
C LEU A 12 8.66 0.71 5.81
N GLY A 13 7.40 0.56 6.26
CA GLY A 13 6.42 1.63 6.40
C GLY A 13 4.99 1.08 6.46
N ILE A 14 4.02 1.96 6.27
CA ILE A 14 2.58 1.65 6.27
C ILE A 14 1.99 2.01 4.90
N LEU A 15 1.10 1.18 4.38
CA LEU A 15 0.20 1.52 3.27
C LEU A 15 -1.22 1.61 3.81
N GLU A 16 -1.91 2.70 3.51
CA GLU A 16 -3.32 2.85 3.89
C GLU A 16 -4.22 2.34 2.75
N ASN A 17 -4.85 1.20 2.99
CA ASN A 17 -5.81 0.62 2.06
C ASN A 17 -7.19 1.28 2.22
N MET A 18 -7.94 1.40 1.11
CA MET A 18 -9.28 2.00 1.08
C MET A 18 -9.36 3.43 1.64
N SER A 19 -8.31 4.22 1.43
CA SER A 19 -8.14 5.59 1.95
C SER A 19 -9.28 6.55 1.56
N ARG A 20 -9.80 6.42 0.35
CA ARG A 20 -10.84 7.28 -0.22
C ARG A 20 -11.63 6.53 -1.27
N PHE A 21 -12.89 6.90 -1.47
CA PHE A 21 -13.73 6.32 -2.52
C PHE A 21 -13.68 7.17 -3.78
N VAL A 22 -13.47 6.54 -4.93
CA VAL A 22 -13.55 7.21 -6.25
C VAL A 22 -14.85 6.80 -6.92
N CYS A 23 -15.74 7.76 -7.13
CA CYS A 23 -17.01 7.51 -7.82
C CYS A 23 -16.77 7.10 -9.28
N PRO A 24 -17.28 5.95 -9.74
CA PRO A 24 -17.04 5.48 -11.10
C PRO A 24 -17.81 6.29 -12.17
N HIS A 25 -18.84 7.05 -11.76
CA HIS A 25 -19.71 7.78 -12.69
C HIS A 25 -19.24 9.21 -12.97
N CYS A 26 -18.70 9.89 -11.96
CA CYS A 26 -18.31 11.30 -12.06
C CYS A 26 -16.86 11.59 -11.63
N GLY A 27 -16.13 10.59 -11.14
CA GLY A 27 -14.74 10.76 -10.67
C GLY A 27 -14.60 11.48 -9.33
N THR A 28 -15.70 11.94 -8.72
CA THR A 28 -15.68 12.60 -7.41
C THR A 28 -15.06 11.69 -6.35
N VAL A 29 -14.15 12.26 -5.58
CA VAL A 29 -13.54 11.61 -4.43
C VAL A 29 -14.40 11.87 -3.19
N ALA A 30 -14.82 10.80 -2.52
CA ALA A 30 -15.58 10.87 -1.27
C ALA A 30 -14.85 10.13 -0.14
N LEU A 31 -15.03 10.61 1.08
CA LEU A 31 -14.55 9.94 2.28
C LEU A 31 -15.70 9.09 2.84
N ILE A 32 -15.69 7.79 2.55
CA ILE A 32 -16.67 6.85 3.11
C ILE A 32 -16.32 6.50 4.56
N PHE A 33 -15.03 6.51 4.90
CA PHE A 33 -14.51 6.25 6.24
C PHE A 33 -13.79 7.49 6.80
N LYS A 34 -13.42 7.45 8.08
CA LYS A 34 -12.54 8.48 8.67
C LYS A 34 -11.20 8.46 7.95
N ASP A 35 -10.81 9.60 7.41
CA ASP A 35 -9.52 9.79 6.72
C ASP A 35 -8.34 9.90 7.68
N GLY A 36 -7.14 9.69 7.15
CA GLY A 36 -5.87 9.94 7.82
C GLY A 36 -5.55 8.95 8.94
N GLY A 37 -6.10 7.74 8.89
CA GLY A 37 -5.72 6.66 9.80
C GLY A 37 -4.26 6.27 9.61
N GLY A 38 -3.82 6.15 8.35
CA GLY A 38 -2.45 5.83 7.98
C GLY A 38 -1.46 6.92 8.35
N ARG A 39 -1.81 8.20 8.15
CA ARG A 39 -0.99 9.35 8.60
C ARG A 39 -0.79 9.35 10.12
N ARG A 40 -1.86 9.15 10.89
CA ARG A 40 -1.76 9.08 12.36
C ARG A 40 -0.93 7.89 12.81
N ALA A 41 -1.20 6.70 12.27
CA ALA A 41 -0.44 5.50 12.58
C ALA A 41 1.05 5.64 12.22
N SER A 42 1.37 6.31 11.10
CA SER A 42 2.74 6.62 10.68
C SER A 42 3.47 7.46 11.73
N GLN A 43 2.81 8.49 12.25
CA GLN A 43 3.36 9.37 13.30
C GLN A 43 3.51 8.63 14.64
N GLU A 44 2.46 7.93 15.08
CA GLU A 44 2.44 7.20 16.36
C GLU A 44 3.49 6.08 16.41
N LEU A 45 3.70 5.39 15.29
CA LEU A 45 4.60 4.25 15.21
C LEU A 45 6.01 4.61 14.76
N GLY A 46 6.25 5.87 14.33
CA GLY A 46 7.54 6.35 13.85
C GLY A 46 8.02 5.66 12.56
N VAL A 47 7.09 5.31 11.67
CA VAL A 47 7.38 4.64 10.38
C VAL A 47 6.72 5.40 9.24
N PRO A 48 7.32 5.45 8.03
CA PRO A 48 6.79 6.27 6.94
C PRO A 48 5.46 5.73 6.39
N LEU A 49 4.57 6.64 6.00
CA LEU A 49 3.44 6.32 5.13
C LEU A 49 3.97 6.18 3.69
N LEU A 50 3.82 5.01 3.10
CA LEU A 50 4.33 4.67 1.77
C LEU A 50 3.32 4.97 0.66
N GLY A 51 2.06 5.18 1.00
CA GLY A 51 1.01 5.44 0.04
C GLY A 51 -0.39 5.18 0.59
N GLU A 52 -1.36 5.66 -0.19
CA GLU A 52 -2.79 5.58 0.09
C GLU A 52 -3.48 5.00 -1.16
N ILE A 53 -4.06 3.80 -1.03
CA ILE A 53 -4.76 3.13 -2.12
C ILE A 53 -6.26 3.43 -1.99
N PRO A 54 -6.92 3.95 -3.04
CA PRO A 54 -8.34 4.26 -2.97
C PRO A 54 -9.21 2.99 -3.06
N LEU A 55 -10.41 3.07 -2.50
CA LEU A 55 -11.50 2.15 -2.79
C LEU A 55 -12.15 2.56 -4.12
N ALA A 56 -12.05 1.70 -5.12
CA ALA A 56 -12.65 1.94 -6.44
C ALA A 56 -13.31 0.66 -6.96
N PRO A 57 -14.58 0.70 -7.43
CA PRO A 57 -15.24 -0.49 -7.97
C PRO A 57 -14.45 -1.16 -9.09
N LEU A 58 -13.82 -0.36 -9.96
CA LEU A 58 -12.96 -0.87 -11.04
C LEU A 58 -11.78 -1.69 -10.52
N LEU A 59 -11.17 -1.28 -9.40
CA LEU A 59 -10.06 -2.00 -8.78
C LEU A 59 -10.52 -3.37 -8.26
N CYS A 60 -11.65 -3.42 -7.58
CA CYS A 60 -12.24 -4.67 -7.08
C CYS A 60 -12.56 -5.62 -8.25
N GLN A 61 -13.26 -5.12 -9.28
CA GLN A 61 -13.65 -5.92 -10.44
C GLN A 61 -12.44 -6.46 -11.22
N ALA A 62 -11.40 -5.66 -11.42
CA ALA A 62 -10.17 -6.12 -12.07
C ALA A 62 -9.50 -7.23 -11.24
N SER A 63 -9.42 -7.04 -9.91
CA SER A 63 -8.90 -8.06 -8.99
C SER A 63 -9.69 -9.37 -9.05
N ASP A 64 -11.03 -9.30 -9.09
CA ASP A 64 -11.90 -10.49 -9.18
C ASP A 64 -11.69 -11.27 -10.50
N ARG A 65 -11.32 -10.58 -11.57
CA ARG A 65 -10.97 -11.19 -12.87
C ARG A 65 -9.52 -11.69 -12.94
N GLY A 66 -8.71 -11.48 -11.90
CA GLY A 66 -7.28 -11.79 -11.93
C GLY A 66 -6.47 -10.84 -12.82
N GLU A 67 -6.98 -9.65 -13.07
CA GLU A 67 -6.35 -8.61 -13.89
C GLU A 67 -5.71 -7.54 -12.99
N PRO A 68 -4.37 -7.48 -12.89
CA PRO A 68 -3.73 -6.43 -12.12
C PRO A 68 -4.10 -5.03 -12.65
N ILE A 69 -4.56 -4.14 -11.77
CA ILE A 69 -5.05 -2.80 -12.17
C ILE A 69 -3.99 -2.00 -12.94
N VAL A 70 -2.71 -2.19 -12.60
CA VAL A 70 -1.56 -1.55 -13.24
C VAL A 70 -1.32 -2.02 -14.67
N ALA A 71 -1.79 -3.21 -15.03
CA ALA A 71 -1.66 -3.79 -16.37
C ALA A 71 -2.93 -3.56 -17.20
N ALA A 72 -4.11 -3.78 -16.61
CA ALA A 72 -5.39 -3.63 -17.32
C ALA A 72 -5.80 -2.17 -17.54
N TYR A 73 -5.46 -1.28 -16.61
CA TYR A 73 -5.84 0.14 -16.65
C TYR A 73 -4.65 1.03 -16.24
N PRO A 74 -3.56 1.05 -17.04
CA PRO A 74 -2.28 1.67 -16.66
C PRO A 74 -2.38 3.17 -16.39
N ASP A 75 -3.30 3.87 -17.05
CA ASP A 75 -3.49 5.33 -16.90
C ASP A 75 -4.52 5.69 -15.83
N SER A 76 -5.07 4.70 -15.12
CA SER A 76 -6.05 4.95 -14.07
C SER A 76 -5.41 5.56 -12.81
N PRO A 77 -6.17 6.36 -12.03
CA PRO A 77 -5.70 6.86 -10.74
C PRO A 77 -5.27 5.75 -9.76
N MET A 78 -5.88 4.56 -9.88
CA MET A 78 -5.55 3.40 -9.05
C MET A 78 -4.20 2.81 -9.45
N ALA A 79 -3.94 2.65 -10.75
CA ALA A 79 -2.64 2.18 -11.23
C ALA A 79 -1.51 3.13 -10.80
N GLU A 80 -1.76 4.44 -10.86
CA GLU A 80 -0.82 5.45 -10.38
C GLU A 80 -0.58 5.35 -8.86
N ALA A 81 -1.63 5.15 -8.07
CA ALA A 81 -1.48 4.97 -6.62
C ALA A 81 -0.62 3.74 -6.28
N PHE A 82 -0.82 2.62 -6.99
CA PHE A 82 0.01 1.43 -6.83
C PHE A 82 1.45 1.62 -7.28
N ARG A 83 1.69 2.32 -8.40
CA ARG A 83 3.07 2.63 -8.86
C ARG A 83 3.82 3.46 -7.82
N ARG A 84 3.22 4.54 -7.32
CA ARG A 84 3.83 5.38 -6.28
C ARG A 84 4.12 4.60 -5.00
N ALA A 85 3.17 3.76 -4.57
CA ALA A 85 3.37 2.89 -3.43
C ALA A 85 4.53 1.90 -3.65
N ALA A 86 4.61 1.31 -4.84
CA ALA A 86 5.70 0.38 -5.18
C ALA A 86 7.07 1.09 -5.24
N GLU A 87 7.14 2.30 -5.80
CA GLU A 87 8.36 3.13 -5.80
C GLU A 87 8.81 3.47 -4.38
N ALA A 88 7.88 3.89 -3.52
CA ALA A 88 8.15 4.16 -2.12
C ALA A 88 8.66 2.89 -1.41
N VAL A 89 8.02 1.74 -1.61
CA VAL A 89 8.48 0.45 -1.07
C VAL A 89 9.88 0.11 -1.57
N ALA A 90 10.13 0.21 -2.88
CA ALA A 90 11.43 -0.10 -3.49
C ALA A 90 12.55 0.74 -2.87
N ALA A 91 12.33 2.05 -2.71
CA ALA A 91 13.30 2.94 -2.05
C ALA A 91 13.60 2.50 -0.60
N ARG A 92 12.59 2.02 0.14
CA ARG A 92 12.78 1.50 1.50
C ARG A 92 13.50 0.16 1.52
N VAL A 93 13.22 -0.74 0.57
CA VAL A 93 13.91 -2.03 0.44
C VAL A 93 15.38 -1.81 0.15
N THR A 94 15.72 -0.94 -0.82
CA THR A 94 17.12 -0.61 -1.15
C THR A 94 17.87 -0.08 0.07
N ALA A 95 17.22 0.74 0.89
CA ALA A 95 17.80 1.25 2.14
C ALA A 95 17.90 0.19 3.27
N ALA A 96 17.13 -0.89 3.20
CA ALA A 96 17.05 -1.95 4.21
C ALA A 96 17.76 -3.26 3.82
N VAL A 97 18.49 -3.28 2.69
CA VAL A 97 19.20 -4.49 2.24
C VAL A 97 20.18 -4.96 3.33
N GLY A 98 20.08 -6.23 3.71
CA GLY A 98 20.95 -6.86 4.72
C GLY A 98 20.50 -6.67 6.18
N SER A 99 19.42 -5.94 6.46
CA SER A 99 18.95 -5.67 7.83
C SER A 99 17.87 -6.64 8.34
N GLY A 100 17.50 -7.66 7.55
CA GLY A 100 16.43 -8.61 7.87
C GLY A 100 16.95 -10.02 8.22
N PRO A 101 16.12 -10.85 8.88
CA PRO A 101 16.47 -12.24 9.17
C PRO A 101 16.62 -13.06 7.89
N VAL A 102 17.62 -13.95 7.86
CA VAL A 102 17.81 -14.90 6.75
C VAL A 102 16.83 -16.04 6.91
N ILE A 103 15.81 -16.10 6.05
CA ILE A 103 14.87 -17.23 5.99
C ILE A 103 15.54 -18.34 5.18
N ARG A 104 15.92 -19.43 5.84
CA ARG A 104 16.32 -20.68 5.19
C ARG A 104 15.08 -21.55 5.07
N VAL A 105 14.77 -21.99 3.86
CA VAL A 105 13.75 -23.01 3.61
C VAL A 105 14.52 -24.31 3.38
N ASP A 106 14.57 -25.15 4.42
CA ASP A 106 15.16 -26.47 4.30
C ASP A 106 14.21 -27.33 3.44
N SER A 107 14.76 -27.97 2.40
CA SER A 107 14.02 -28.86 1.47
C SER A 107 13.93 -30.28 2.02
#